data_AF-F6XPN7-F1
#
_entry.id   AF-F6XPN7-F1
#
_cell.length_a   1.000
_cell.length_b   1.000
_cell.length_c   1.000
_cell.angle_alpha   90.00
_cell.angle_beta   90.00
_cell.angle_gamma   90.00
#
_symmetry.space_group_name_H-M   'P 1'
#
loop_
_entity.id
_entity.type
_entity.pdbx_description
1 polymer ?
#
loop_
_entity_poly.entity_id
_entity_poly.type
_entity_poly.pdbx_seq_one_letter_code
_entity_poly.pdbx_strand_id
1 'polypeptide(L)'
;MLKMSITDVLSAADIAAALKECQDPDSFNHKQFFQTSGLAKKSASQVKDIFRFIDNDQSGFLDEDELKFFLQKFESGARVLTSSETKSLMAAADHDGDGKIGADEFQEMVHS
;
A
#
# COMPACT_ATOMS: atom_id res chain seq x y z
N MET A 1 -2.36 -9.76 21.97
CA MET A 1 -1.59 -9.42 20.76
C MET A 1 -1.71 -7.92 20.56
N LEU A 2 -0.61 -7.18 20.51
CA LEU A 2 -0.65 -5.76 20.17
C LEU A 2 -1.10 -5.63 18.71
N LYS A 3 -2.28 -5.06 18.47
CA LYS A 3 -2.66 -4.60 17.14
C LYS A 3 -1.82 -3.35 16.87
N MET A 4 -0.75 -3.49 16.07
CA MET A 4 -0.08 -2.30 15.54
C MET A 4 -1.10 -1.49 14.75
N SER A 5 -1.15 -0.19 15.01
CA SER A 5 -1.88 0.75 14.17
C SER A 5 -0.94 1.28 13.10
N ILE A 6 -1.42 1.44 11.87
CA ILE A 6 -0.63 2.08 10.82
C ILE A 6 -0.21 3.52 11.20
N THR A 7 -0.97 4.15 12.10
CA THR A 7 -0.67 5.46 12.68
C THR A 7 0.47 5.45 13.71
N ASP A 8 0.95 4.28 14.13
CA ASP A 8 2.16 4.16 14.96
C ASP A 8 3.42 4.40 14.13
N VAL A 9 3.31 4.22 12.80
CA VAL A 9 4.43 4.38 11.85
C VAL A 9 4.23 5.60 10.95
N LEU A 10 3.01 5.87 10.50
CA LEU A 10 2.67 6.96 9.59
C LEU A 10 1.85 8.06 10.29
N SER A 11 1.98 9.30 9.82
CA SER A 11 1.16 10.41 10.33
C SER A 11 -0.26 10.28 9.79
N ALA A 12 -1.25 10.40 10.68
CA ALA A 12 -2.66 10.42 10.27
C ALA A 12 -2.98 11.58 9.31
N ALA A 13 -2.31 12.73 9.48
CA ALA A 13 -2.49 13.87 8.58
C ALA A 13 -1.91 13.60 7.18
N ASP A 14 -0.77 12.91 7.12
CA ASP A 14 -0.11 12.57 5.86
C ASP A 14 -0.90 11.49 5.11
N ILE A 15 -1.44 10.51 5.84
CA ILE A 15 -2.39 9.52 5.30
C ILE A 15 -3.62 10.22 4.71
N ALA A 16 -4.25 11.11 5.47
CA ALA A 16 -5.45 11.82 5.01
C ALA A 16 -5.17 12.68 3.77
N ALA A 17 -3.99 13.33 3.71
CA ALA A 17 -3.56 14.07 2.54
C ALA A 17 -3.39 13.15 1.32
N ALA A 18 -2.71 12.00 1.49
CA ALA A 18 -2.50 11.04 0.42
C ALA A 18 -3.81 10.43 -0.11
N LEU A 19 -4.76 10.12 0.77
CA LEU A 19 -6.08 9.61 0.39
C LEU A 19 -6.92 10.67 -0.34
N LYS A 20 -6.81 11.93 0.07
CA LYS A 20 -7.48 13.04 -0.62
C LYS A 20 -6.96 13.24 -2.05
N GLU A 21 -5.66 13.04 -2.27
CA GLU A 21 -5.04 13.15 -3.59
C GLU A 21 -5.55 12.07 -4.58
N CYS A 22 -5.99 10.92 -4.08
CA CYS A 22 -6.52 9.82 -4.90
C CYS A 22 -8.03 9.59 -4.71
N GLN A 23 -8.80 10.59 -4.28
CA GLN A 23 -10.23 10.45 -3.96
C GLN A 23 -11.11 10.05 -5.16
N ASP A 24 -10.69 10.40 -6.38
CA ASP A 24 -11.45 10.12 -7.60
C ASP A 24 -11.08 8.74 -8.17
N PRO A 25 -12.01 8.01 -8.82
CA PRO A 25 -11.67 6.78 -9.52
C PRO A 25 -10.58 7.01 -10.58
N ASP A 26 -9.69 6.03 -10.75
CA ASP A 26 -8.58 6.05 -11.71
C ASP A 26 -7.56 7.17 -11.50
N SER A 27 -7.55 7.80 -10.31
CA SER A 27 -6.59 8.85 -9.93
C SER A 27 -5.43 8.33 -9.06
N PHE A 28 -5.45 7.05 -8.67
CA PHE A 28 -4.41 6.50 -7.79
C PHE A 28 -3.04 6.46 -8.46
N ASN A 29 -2.06 7.11 -7.83
CA ASN A 29 -0.65 7.09 -8.21
C ASN A 29 0.18 6.63 -7.00
N HIS A 30 0.77 5.43 -7.08
CA HIS A 30 1.49 4.82 -5.96
C HIS A 30 2.70 5.65 -5.52
N LYS A 31 3.48 6.23 -6.45
CA LYS A 31 4.64 7.06 -6.12
C LYS A 31 4.25 8.29 -5.33
N GLN A 32 3.24 9.01 -5.81
CA GLN A 32 2.71 10.18 -5.12
C GLN A 32 2.14 9.79 -3.75
N PHE A 33 1.36 8.72 -3.68
CA PHE A 33 0.78 8.23 -2.43
C PHE A 33 1.86 7.89 -1.40
N PHE A 34 2.93 7.19 -1.78
CA PHE A 34 4.02 6.84 -0.86
C PHE A 34 4.82 8.06 -0.39
N GLN A 35 4.99 9.06 -1.25
CA GLN A 35 5.62 10.32 -0.89
C GLN A 35 4.75 11.12 0.09
N THR A 36 3.47 11.32 -0.22
CA THR A 36 2.54 12.13 0.58
C THR A 36 2.24 11.47 1.93
N SER A 37 1.99 10.16 1.96
CA SER A 37 1.73 9.41 3.21
C SER A 37 2.95 9.31 4.12
N GLY A 38 4.15 9.60 3.59
CA GLY A 38 5.42 9.45 4.28
C GLY A 38 5.97 8.03 4.29
N LEU A 39 5.35 7.10 3.56
CA LEU A 39 5.80 5.71 3.44
C LEU A 39 7.18 5.61 2.77
N ALA A 40 7.43 6.42 1.74
CA ALA A 40 8.72 6.46 1.03
C ALA A 40 9.90 6.91 1.93
N LYS A 41 9.61 7.50 3.10
CA LYS A 41 10.63 7.94 4.08
C LYS A 41 10.92 6.90 5.16
N LYS A 42 10.24 5.75 5.13
CA LYS A 42 10.39 4.70 6.14
C LYS A 42 11.57 3.80 5.86
N SER A 43 12.16 3.27 6.94
CA SER A 43 13.21 2.27 6.83
C SER A 43 12.67 0.97 6.25
N ALA A 44 13.54 0.14 5.68
CA ALA A 44 13.20 -1.20 5.20
C ALA A 44 12.42 -2.03 6.25
N SER A 45 12.83 -1.97 7.52
CA SER A 45 12.13 -2.68 8.60
C SER A 45 10.71 -2.17 8.83
N GLN A 46 10.51 -0.85 8.80
CA GLN A 46 9.18 -0.24 8.95
C GLN A 46 8.29 -0.53 7.74
N VAL A 47 8.84 -0.51 6.53
CA VAL A 47 8.12 -0.89 5.30
C VAL A 47 7.68 -2.36 5.38
N LYS A 48 8.54 -3.25 5.87
CA LYS A 48 8.21 -4.66 6.09
C LYS A 48 7.12 -4.86 7.14
N ASP A 49 7.11 -4.07 8.21
CA ASP A 49 6.04 -4.13 9.22
C ASP A 49 4.70 -3.63 8.65
N ILE A 50 4.73 -2.62 7.77
CA ILE A 50 3.55 -2.13 7.05
C ILE A 50 3.06 -3.17 6.04
N PHE A 51 3.95 -3.82 5.29
CA PHE A 51 3.60 -4.92 4.40
C PHE A 51 2.81 -6.02 5.14
N ARG A 52 3.33 -6.47 6.28
CA ARG A 52 2.66 -7.47 7.13
C ARG A 52 1.32 -7.02 7.70
N PHE A 53 1.11 -5.71 7.83
CA PHE A 53 -0.16 -5.16 8.26
C PHE A 53 -1.18 -5.13 7.10
N ILE A 54 -0.71 -4.95 5.87
CA ILE A 54 -1.53 -4.94 4.66
C ILE A 54 -1.93 -6.38 4.29
N ASP A 55 -0.98 -7.31 4.31
CA ASP A 55 -1.16 -8.76 4.11
C ASP A 55 -2.15 -9.31 5.15
N ASN A 56 -3.39 -9.55 4.71
CA ASN A 56 -4.51 -9.81 5.58
C ASN A 56 -4.52 -11.27 6.04
N ASP A 57 -4.22 -12.17 5.11
CA ASP A 57 -4.23 -13.61 5.35
C ASP A 57 -2.88 -14.14 5.87
N GLN A 58 -1.86 -13.28 5.92
CA GLN A 58 -0.49 -13.60 6.33
C GLN A 58 0.15 -14.65 5.42
N SER A 59 -0.21 -14.66 4.14
CA SER A 59 0.38 -15.54 3.13
C SER A 59 1.85 -15.20 2.85
N GLY A 60 2.28 -13.98 3.20
CA GLY A 60 3.60 -13.44 2.86
C GLY A 60 3.62 -12.71 1.51
N PHE A 61 2.47 -12.54 0.88
CA PHE A 61 2.28 -11.92 -0.43
C PHE A 61 1.04 -11.02 -0.42
N LEU A 62 1.00 -10.01 -1.28
CA LEU A 62 -0.22 -9.26 -1.56
C LEU A 62 -0.75 -9.68 -2.92
N ASP A 63 -1.93 -10.29 -2.95
CA ASP A 63 -2.58 -10.64 -4.22
C ASP A 63 -3.55 -9.56 -4.72
N GLU A 64 -4.11 -9.76 -5.92
CA GLU A 64 -5.03 -8.79 -6.53
C GLU A 64 -6.27 -8.50 -5.66
N ASP A 65 -6.77 -9.49 -4.92
CA ASP A 65 -7.97 -9.31 -4.10
C ASP A 65 -7.67 -8.50 -2.85
N GLU A 66 -6.50 -8.65 -2.25
CA GLU A 66 -6.03 -7.80 -1.15
C GLU A 66 -5.66 -6.39 -1.63
N LEU A 67 -5.04 -6.30 -2.81
CA LEU A 67 -4.55 -5.04 -3.37
C LEU A 67 -5.70 -4.08 -3.73
N LYS A 68 -6.88 -4.61 -4.10
CA LYS A 68 -8.11 -3.81 -4.28
C LYS A 68 -8.44 -2.98 -3.03
N PHE A 69 -8.20 -3.54 -1.85
CA PHE A 69 -8.48 -2.90 -0.56
C PHE A 69 -7.29 -2.15 0.03
N PHE A 70 -6.23 -1.91 -0.76
CA PHE A 70 -4.99 -1.28 -0.30
C PHE A 70 -5.22 0.03 0.47
N LEU A 71 -6.02 0.95 -0.07
CA LEU A 71 -6.32 2.24 0.59
C LEU A 71 -7.05 2.06 1.93
N GLN A 72 -7.88 1.01 2.06
CA GLN A 72 -8.64 0.73 3.27
C GLN A 72 -7.80 0.22 4.43
N LYS A 73 -6.55 -0.21 4.16
CA LYS A 73 -5.58 -0.51 5.21
C LYS A 73 -5.13 0.76 5.93
N PHE A 74 -5.09 1.90 5.25
CA PHE A 74 -4.73 3.18 5.84
C PHE A 74 -5.93 3.84 6.52
N GLU A 75 -7.11 3.77 5.90
CA GLU A 75 -8.35 4.28 6.46
C GLU A 75 -9.55 3.43 6.01
N SER A 76 -10.25 2.78 6.94
CA SER A 76 -11.36 1.86 6.60
C SER A 76 -12.48 2.46 5.75
N GLY A 77 -12.65 3.78 5.75
CA GLY A 77 -13.64 4.50 4.95
C GLY A 77 -13.16 4.89 3.54
N ALA A 78 -11.90 4.63 3.20
CA ALA A 78 -11.35 4.92 1.89
C ALA A 78 -12.04 4.08 0.79
N ARG A 79 -12.03 4.59 -0.43
CA ARG A 79 -12.52 3.84 -1.59
C ARG A 79 -11.67 2.61 -1.87
N VAL A 80 -12.26 1.66 -2.58
CA VAL A 80 -11.55 0.52 -3.19
C VAL A 80 -10.84 1.02 -4.45
N LEU A 81 -9.67 0.45 -4.76
CA LEU A 81 -9.03 0.69 -6.05
C LEU A 81 -9.90 0.14 -7.19
N THR A 82 -9.92 0.84 -8.32
CA THR A 82 -10.56 0.31 -9.52
C THR A 82 -9.78 -0.89 -10.04
N SER A 83 -10.40 -1.68 -10.92
CA SER A 83 -9.68 -2.78 -11.59
C SER A 83 -8.48 -2.27 -12.41
N SER A 84 -8.55 -1.05 -12.95
CA SER A 84 -7.45 -0.43 -13.70
C SER A 84 -6.29 -0.05 -12.78
N GLU A 85 -6.60 0.55 -11.63
CA GLU A 85 -5.60 0.94 -10.63
C GLU A 85 -4.93 -0.27 -9.99
N THR A 86 -5.71 -1.31 -9.66
CA THR A 86 -5.18 -2.55 -9.08
C THR A 86 -4.20 -3.21 -10.05
N LYS A 87 -4.57 -3.32 -11.34
CA LYS A 87 -3.69 -3.87 -12.38
C LYS A 87 -2.44 -3.02 -12.60
N SER A 88 -2.59 -1.70 -12.60
CA SER A 88 -1.47 -0.77 -12.73
C SER A 88 -0.50 -0.87 -11.55
N LEU A 89 -1.03 -1.07 -10.34
CA LEU A 89 -0.23 -1.27 -9.13
C LEU A 89 0.50 -2.61 -9.15
N MET A 90 -0.20 -3.70 -9.51
CA MET A 90 0.40 -5.03 -9.66
C MET A 90 1.54 -5.00 -10.69
N ALA A 91 1.29 -4.46 -11.88
CA ALA A 91 2.30 -4.36 -12.94
C ALA A 91 3.50 -3.47 -12.57
N ALA A 92 3.38 -2.60 -11.57
CA ALA A 92 4.48 -1.78 -11.09
C ALA A 92 5.37 -2.51 -10.06
N ALA A 93 4.89 -3.57 -9.43
CA ALA A 93 5.56 -4.26 -8.32
C ALA A 93 5.90 -5.73 -8.62
N ASP A 94 5.02 -6.48 -9.28
CA ASP A 94 5.22 -7.89 -9.62
C ASP A 94 6.31 -8.02 -10.71
N HIS A 95 7.54 -8.22 -10.28
CA HIS A 95 8.73 -8.28 -11.13
C HIS A 95 9.07 -9.72 -11.52
N ASP A 96 8.70 -10.71 -10.71
CA ASP A 96 8.91 -12.12 -11.00
C ASP A 96 7.77 -12.79 -11.79
N GLY A 97 6.61 -12.14 -11.87
CA GLY A 97 5.46 -12.56 -12.67
C GLY A 97 4.60 -13.64 -12.02
N ASP A 98 4.65 -13.79 -10.68
CA ASP A 98 3.87 -14.77 -9.95
C ASP A 98 2.40 -14.34 -9.71
N GLY A 99 2.05 -13.10 -10.07
CA GLY A 99 0.72 -12.53 -9.94
C GLY A 99 0.41 -12.03 -8.52
N LYS A 100 1.44 -11.85 -7.69
CA LYS A 100 1.38 -11.35 -6.33
C LYS A 100 2.55 -10.38 -6.11
N ILE A 101 2.54 -9.70 -4.97
CA ILE A 101 3.63 -8.79 -4.57
C ILE A 101 4.28 -9.32 -3.30
N GLY A 102 5.54 -9.71 -3.40
CA GLY A 102 6.37 -10.10 -2.26
C GLY A 102 6.84 -8.90 -1.42
N ALA A 103 7.37 -9.18 -0.23
CA ALA A 103 7.85 -8.13 0.67
C ALA A 103 9.01 -7.30 0.08
N ASP A 104 9.90 -7.94 -0.68
CA ASP A 104 11.05 -7.25 -1.31
C ASP A 104 10.58 -6.38 -2.49
N GLU A 105 9.67 -6.87 -3.32
CA GLU A 105 9.03 -6.10 -4.41
C GLU A 105 8.24 -4.90 -3.88
N PHE A 106 7.49 -5.09 -2.80
CA PHE A 106 6.81 -3.98 -2.13
C PHE A 106 7.80 -2.93 -1.64
N GLN A 107 8.93 -3.35 -1.09
CA GLN A 107 9.97 -2.44 -0.62
C GLN A 107 10.61 -1.67 -1.78
N GLU A 108 10.92 -2.34 -2.88
CA GLU A 108 11.43 -1.71 -4.10
C GLU A 108 10.43 -0.68 -4.65
N MET A 109 9.15 -1.05 -4.74
CA MET A 109 8.09 -0.14 -5.21
C MET A 109 7.97 1.10 -4.31
N VAL A 110 8.04 0.95 -2.98
CA VAL A 110 7.96 2.06 -2.01
C VAL A 110 9.12 3.05 -2.13
N HIS A 111 10.31 2.59 -2.49
CA HIS A 111 11.52 3.41 -2.62
C HIS A 111 11.88 3.78 -4.08
N SER A 112 11.00 3.52 -5.04
CA SER A 112 11.18 3.77 -6.49
C SER A 112 10.89 5.19 -6.99
#